data_AF-A0A5C7QCT8-F1
#
_entry.id   AF-A0A5C7QCT8-F1
#
_cell.length_a   1.000
_cell.length_b   1.000
_cell.length_c   1.000
_cell.angle_alpha   90.00
_cell.angle_beta   90.00
_cell.angle_gamma   90.00
#
_symmetry.space_group_name_H-M   'P 1'
#
loop_
_entity.id
_entity.type
_entity.pdbx_description
1 polymer ?
#
loop_
_entity_poly.entity_id
_entity_poly.type
_entity_poly.pdbx_seq_one_letter_code
_entity_poly.pdbx_strand_id
1 'polypeptide(L)' 'MNCDLGSNLVLARGLLRLYKLAMVDGHRGVADQLLCALEQLARSEPACQPMLDHAYLWGLGGHAGTVSLRTPGPGPQ' A
#
# COMPACT_ATOMS: atom_id res chain seq x y z
N MET A 1 -27.00 -14.50 7.04
CA MET A 1 -26.27 -13.67 6.05
C MET A 1 -24.79 -13.72 6.40
N ASN A 2 -23.99 -14.54 5.70
CA ASN A 2 -22.56 -14.76 5.98
C ASN A 2 -21.73 -14.75 4.67
N CYS A 3 -22.34 -14.33 3.56
CA CYS A 3 -21.72 -14.30 2.22
C CYS A 3 -20.91 -13.02 1.97
N ASP A 4 -21.14 -11.98 2.77
CA ASP A 4 -20.54 -10.65 2.60
C ASP A 4 -19.07 -10.65 3.05
N LEU A 5 -18.80 -11.22 4.23
CA LEU A 5 -17.47 -11.27 4.84
C LEU A 5 -16.41 -11.94 3.94
N GLY A 6 -16.77 -13.05 3.29
CA GLY A 6 -15.88 -13.74 2.36
C GLY A 6 -15.61 -12.93 1.08
N SER A 7 -16.60 -12.18 0.60
CA SER A 7 -16.47 -11.30 -0.55
C SER A 7 -15.60 -10.08 -0.24
N ASN A 8 -15.76 -9.50 0.95
CA ASN A 8 -14.94 -8.38 1.43
C ASN A 8 -13.48 -8.79 1.66
N LEU A 9 -13.21 -9.99 2.18
CA LEU A 9 -11.86 -10.53 2.29
C LEU A 9 -11.17 -10.73 0.93
N VAL A 10 -11.90 -11.23 -0.06
CA VAL A 10 -11.39 -11.39 -1.43
C VAL A 10 -11.11 -10.02 -2.06
N LEU A 11 -12.01 -9.05 -1.85
CA LEU A 11 -11.86 -7.68 -2.31
C LEU A 11 -10.63 -7.00 -1.69
N ALA A 12 -10.48 -7.08 -0.36
CA ALA A 12 -9.33 -6.55 0.37
C ALA A 12 -8.01 -7.15 -0.14
N ARG A 13 -8.00 -8.46 -0.44
CA ARG A 13 -6.83 -9.14 -1.00
C ARG A 13 -6.53 -8.71 -2.45
N GLY A 14 -7.56 -8.38 -3.22
CA GLY A 14 -7.43 -7.79 -4.55
C GLY A 14 -6.82 -6.39 -4.50
N LEU A 15 -7.38 -5.52 -3.64
CA LEU A 15 -6.90 -4.16 -3.41
C LEU A 15 -5.44 -4.14 -2.95
N LEU A 16 -5.05 -4.99 -2.00
CA LEU A 16 -3.66 -5.09 -1.55
C LEU A 16 -2.69 -5.46 -2.68
N ARG A 17 -3.08 -6.38 -3.58
CA ARG A 17 -2.24 -6.77 -4.71
C ARG A 17 -2.09 -5.63 -5.72
N LEU A 18 -3.19 -4.94 -6.05
CA LEU A 18 -3.17 -3.77 -6.92
C LEU A 18 -2.33 -2.64 -6.32
N TYR A 19 -2.43 -2.41 -5.00
CA TYR A 19 -1.63 -1.41 -4.30
C TYR A 19 -0.13 -1.71 -4.43
N LYS A 20 0.28 -2.96 -4.20
CA LYS A 20 1.68 -3.37 -4.37
C LYS A 20 2.16 -3.16 -5.80
N LEU A 21 1.34 -3.48 -6.81
CA LEU A 21 1.67 -3.24 -8.21
C LEU A 21 1.79 -1.75 -8.53
N ALA A 22 0.83 -0.93 -8.10
CA ALA A 22 0.86 0.52 -8.31
C ALA A 22 2.07 1.18 -7.65
N MET A 23 2.49 0.69 -6.48
CA MET A 23 3.71 1.13 -5.80
C MET A 23 4.99 0.74 -6.56
N VAL A 24 5.05 -0.49 -7.10
CA VAL A 24 6.20 -0.95 -7.91
C VAL A 24 6.31 -0.18 -9.22
N ASP A 25 5.18 0.13 -9.86
CA ASP A 25 5.11 0.85 -11.13
C ASP A 25 5.27 2.37 -10.97
N GLY A 26 5.33 2.89 -9.73
CA GLY A 26 5.50 4.32 -9.45
C GLY A 26 4.22 5.16 -9.58
N HIS A 27 3.07 4.52 -9.77
CA HIS A 27 1.75 5.17 -9.84
C HIS A 27 1.23 5.56 -8.44
N ARG A 28 1.89 6.53 -7.81
CA ARG A 28 1.62 6.97 -6.43
C ARG A 28 0.17 7.42 -6.20
N GLY A 29 -0.44 8.10 -7.18
CA GLY A 29 -1.85 8.53 -7.08
C GLY A 29 -2.84 7.36 -7.06
N VAL A 30 -2.57 6.31 -7.85
CA VAL A 30 -3.40 5.10 -7.86
C VAL A 30 -3.17 4.29 -6.59
N ALA A 31 -1.93 4.20 -6.11
CA ALA A 31 -1.61 3.55 -4.85
C ALA A 31 -2.33 4.21 -3.66
N ASP A 32 -2.38 5.54 -3.61
CA ASP A 32 -3.10 6.30 -2.58
C ASP A 32 -4.60 6.03 -2.60
N GLN A 33 -5.22 6.05 -3.79
CA GLN A 33 -6.64 5.71 -3.96
C GLN A 33 -6.96 4.27 -3.52
N LEU A 34 -6.08 3.32 -3.84
CA LEU A 34 -6.23 1.92 -3.44
C LEU A 34 -6.08 1.72 -1.93
N LEU A 35 -5.16 2.46 -1.30
CA LEU A 35 -4.99 2.46 0.15
C LEU A 35 -6.23 3.03 0.84
N CYS A 36 -6.73 4.18 0.36
CA CYS A 36 -7.94 4.80 0.90
C CYS A 36 -9.17 3.88 0.78
N ALA A 37 -9.32 3.16 -0.33
CA ALA A 37 -10.39 2.17 -0.49
C ALA A 37 -10.26 1.01 0.51
N LEU A 38 -9.04 0.55 0.77
CA LEU A 38 -8.76 -0.51 1.74
C LEU A 38 -9.06 -0.06 3.17
N GLU A 39 -8.77 1.20 3.51
CA GLU A 39 -9.12 1.80 4.81
C GLU A 39 -10.62 1.87 5.02
N GLN A 40 -11.38 2.31 4.02
CA GLN A 40 -12.84 2.36 4.07
C GLN A 40 -13.45 0.96 4.23
N LEU A 41 -12.88 -0.03 3.56
CA LEU A 41 -13.29 -1.42 3.68
C LEU A 41 -12.98 -1.97 5.08
N ALA A 42 -11.79 -1.74 5.63
CA ALA A 42 -11.41 -2.17 6.97
C ALA A 42 -12.24 -1.47 8.07
N ARG A 43 -12.67 -0.22 7.83
CA ARG A 43 -13.57 0.50 8.74
C ARG A 43 -14.96 -0.10 8.77
N SER A 44 -15.44 -0.59 7.64
CA SER A 44 -16.76 -1.25 7.54
C SER A 44 -16.69 -2.70 8.01
N GLU A 45 -15.58 -3.38 7.72
CA GLU A 45 -15.36 -4.81 7.95
C GLU A 45 -14.02 -5.04 8.67
N PRO A 46 -14.00 -5.18 10.02
CA PRO A 46 -12.78 -5.29 10.80
C PRO A 46 -11.95 -6.55 10.48
N ALA A 47 -12.55 -7.55 9.82
CA ALA A 47 -11.82 -8.72 9.31
C ALA A 47 -10.80 -8.37 8.21
N CYS A 48 -10.91 -7.21 7.56
CA CYS A 48 -10.00 -6.75 6.51
C CYS A 48 -8.80 -5.93 7.06
N GLN A 49 -8.80 -5.61 8.35
CA GLN A 49 -7.73 -4.88 9.04
C GLN A 49 -6.31 -5.47 8.83
N PRO A 50 -6.08 -6.80 8.83
CA PRO A 50 -4.75 -7.37 8.54
C PRO A 50 -4.26 -7.08 7.12
N MET A 51 -5.15 -6.90 6.12
CA MET A 51 -4.73 -6.52 4.77
C MET A 51 -4.24 -5.07 4.73
N LEU A 52 -4.91 -4.19 5.48
CA LEU A 52 -4.51 -2.80 5.61
C LEU A 52 -3.16 -2.66 6.31
N ASP A 53 -2.96 -3.39 7.41
CA ASP A 53 -1.68 -3.43 8.13
C ASP A 53 -0.52 -3.84 7.19
N HIS A 54 -0.74 -4.86 6.36
CA HIS A 54 0.24 -5.30 5.38
C HIS A 54 0.52 -4.25 4.29
N ALA A 55 -0.47 -3.45 3.89
CA ALA A 55 -0.27 -2.34 2.94
C ALA A 55 0.61 -1.24 3.55
N TYR A 56 0.37 -0.89 4.83
CA TYR A 56 1.18 0.07 5.57
C TYR A 56 2.63 -0.41 5.76
N LEU A 57 2.82 -1.67 6.17
CA LEU A 57 4.15 -2.28 6.29
C LEU A 57 4.91 -2.27 4.96
N TRP A 58 4.23 -2.51 3.84
CA TRP A 58 4.83 -2.44 2.51
C TRP A 58 5.25 -1.01 2.13
N GLY A 59 4.40 -0.02 2.42
CA GLY A 59 4.70 1.40 2.19
C GLY A 59 5.92 1.88 2.99
N LEU A 60 6.08 1.39 4.22
CA LEU A 60 7.23 1.68 5.08
C LEU A 60 8.50 0.97 4.60
N GLY A 61 8.41 -0.29 4.16
CA GLY A 61 9.54 -1.07 3.65
C GLY A 61 10.07 -0.60 2.29
N GLY A 62 9.21 -0.02 1.43
CA GLY A 62 9.60 0.53 0.12
C GLY A 62 10.39 1.84 0.19
N HIS A 63 10.34 2.56 1.33
CA HIS A 63 11.06 3.82 1.53
C HIS A 63 12.51 3.63 2.04
N ALA A 64 12.94 2.40 2.35
CA ALA A 64 14.33 2.13 2.72
C ALA A 64 15.32 2.27 1.54
N GLY A 65 14.82 2.34 0.30
CA GLY A 65 15.64 2.51 -0.91
C GLY A 65 15.77 3.94 -1.44
N THR A 66 15.06 4.92 -0.89
CA THR A 66 15.12 6.33 -1.35
C THR A 66 15.62 7.29 -0.30
N VAL A 67 16.47 6.83 0.64
CA VAL A 67 17.51 7.72 1.14
C VAL A 67 18.42 7.98 -0.05
N SER A 68 18.09 9.04 -0.78
CA SER A 68 18.96 9.69 -1.73
C SER A 68 20.29 9.89 -1.01
N LEU A 69 21.27 9.03 -1.31
CA LEU A 69 22.67 9.29 -1.00
C LEU A 69 22.92 10.67 -1.60
N ARG A 70 23.01 11.70 -0.76
CA ARG A 70 23.56 12.98 -1.19
C ARG A 70 24.97 12.63 -1.63
N THR A 71 25.17 12.53 -2.95
CA THR A 71 26.49 12.55 -3.54
C THR A 71 27.20 13.79 -3.00
N PRO A 72 28.30 13.67 -2.24
CA PRO A 72 29.14 14.83 -2.01
C PRO A 72 29.62 15.29 -3.39
N GLY A 73 29.20 16.48 -3.79
CA GLY A 73 29.62 17.06 -5.07
C GLY A 73 31.16 17.12 -5.12
N PRO A 74 31.77 16.90 -6.29
CA PRO A 74 33.20 17.17 -6.45
C PRO A 74 33.40 18.68 -6.26
N GLY A 75 34.09 19.05 -5.17
CA GLY A 75 34.55 20.42 -4.98
C GLY A 75 35.46 20.82 -6.15
N PRO A 76 35.35 22.06 -6.67
CA PRO A 76 36.20 22.53 -7.74
C PRO A 76 37.66 22.63 -7.28
N GLN A 77 38.56 22.39 -8.23
CA GLN A 77 40.02 22.38 -8.11
C GLN A 77 40.60 23.72 -7.63
#